data_AF-A0A142L033-F1
#
_entry.id   AF-A0A142L033-F1
#
_cell.length_a   1.000
_cell.length_b   1.000
_cell.length_c   1.000
_cell.angle_alpha   90.00
_cell.angle_beta   90.00
_cell.angle_gamma   90.00
#
_symmetry.space_group_name_H-M   'P 1'
#
loop_
_entity.id
_entity.type
_entity.pdbx_description
1 polymer ?
#
loop_
_entity_poly.entity_id
_entity_poly.type
_entity_poly.pdbx_seq_one_letter_code
_entity_poly.pdbx_strand_id
1 'polypeptide(L)'
;FPKVLIDGPYGAPAQDYKKYEVVLLVGLGIGATPMISIVKDIVSNLKAMEDDEEEAGESRSGSGRSNNNFKTRRAYFYWVTREQGSFEWFKGIMDEVAEMDQKHVIEMHNYCTSVYEEGDARSALITMLQSLHLAKSGVDIVSGTRVKSHFAKPNWRNVYKRIALNHTDSKVGV
;
A
#
# COMPACT_ATOMS: atom_id res chain seq x y z
N PHE A 1 31.25 -6.50 -16.09
CA PHE A 1 29.99 -5.72 -15.96
C PHE A 1 30.19 -4.33 -16.57
N PRO A 2 29.17 -3.74 -17.21
CA PRO A 2 29.26 -2.39 -17.79
C PRO A 2 29.40 -1.31 -16.70
N LYS A 3 29.94 -0.15 -17.07
CA LYS A 3 30.00 1.03 -16.19
C LYS A 3 28.63 1.69 -16.13
N VAL A 4 28.11 1.90 -14.93
CA VAL A 4 26.84 2.60 -14.67
C VAL A 4 27.17 4.00 -14.16
N LEU A 5 26.53 5.03 -14.72
CA LEU A 5 26.64 6.42 -14.29
C LEU A 5 25.29 6.83 -13.69
N ILE A 6 25.32 7.39 -12.49
CA ILE A 6 24.12 7.83 -11.76
C ILE A 6 24.15 9.34 -11.74
N ASP A 7 23.15 9.95 -12.36
CA ASP A 7 22.81 11.34 -12.08
C ASP A 7 21.87 11.37 -10.87
N GLY A 8 22.10 12.31 -9.97
CA GLY A 8 21.54 12.29 -8.61
C GLY A 8 20.00 12.24 -8.55
N PRO A 9 19.42 11.97 -7.37
CA PRO A 9 17.97 11.92 -7.23
C PRO A 9 17.36 13.31 -7.47
N TYR A 10 16.47 13.40 -8.45
CA TYR A 10 15.57 14.54 -8.62
C TYR A 10 14.40 14.35 -7.65
N GLY A 11 14.16 15.32 -6.76
CA GLY A 11 13.25 15.18 -5.62
C GLY A 11 11.88 14.57 -5.96
N ALA A 12 11.38 13.70 -5.07
CA ALA A 12 10.10 13.03 -5.29
C ALA A 12 8.93 14.01 -5.15
N PRO A 13 7.93 13.99 -6.06
CA PRO A 13 6.79 14.91 -6.00
C PRO A 13 5.88 14.70 -4.78
N ALA A 14 5.89 13.49 -4.19
CA ALA A 14 5.03 13.11 -3.06
C ALA A 14 5.86 12.86 -1.79
N GLN A 15 6.44 13.91 -1.20
CA GLN A 15 7.15 13.83 0.09
C GLN A 15 6.27 14.16 1.30
N ASP A 16 5.11 14.77 1.07
CA ASP A 16 4.27 15.30 2.14
C ASP A 16 3.49 14.24 2.90
N TYR A 17 3.47 12.98 2.45
CA TYR A 17 2.81 11.86 3.16
C TYR A 17 3.24 11.77 4.62
N LYS A 18 4.53 12.04 4.90
CA LYS A 18 5.11 12.04 6.26
C LYS A 18 4.40 13.01 7.22
N LYS A 19 3.76 14.07 6.70
CA LYS A 19 3.07 15.09 7.50
C LYS A 19 1.66 14.68 7.92
N TYR A 20 1.10 13.63 7.32
CA TYR A 20 -0.25 13.15 7.59
C TYR A 20 -0.20 11.85 8.39
N GLU A 21 -1.13 11.72 9.34
CA GLU A 21 -1.30 10.50 10.12
C GLU A 21 -1.93 9.38 9.29
N VAL A 22 -2.87 9.74 8.42
CA VAL A 22 -3.55 8.82 7.50
C VAL A 22 -3.27 9.27 6.07
N VAL A 23 -2.86 8.35 5.22
CA VAL A 23 -2.59 8.62 3.80
C VAL A 23 -3.36 7.68 2.88
N LEU A 24 -3.85 8.21 1.77
CA LEU A 24 -4.45 7.47 0.67
C LEU A 24 -3.57 7.64 -0.56
N LEU A 25 -2.79 6.62 -0.88
CA LEU A 25 -1.90 6.58 -2.04
C LEU A 25 -2.67 6.00 -3.23
N VAL A 26 -2.72 6.72 -4.34
CA VAL A 26 -3.36 6.25 -5.59
C VAL A 26 -2.36 6.13 -6.72
N GLY A 27 -2.10 4.90 -7.17
CA GLY A 27 -1.25 4.63 -8.33
C GLY A 27 -2.09 4.22 -9.53
N LEU A 28 -1.87 4.85 -10.70
CA LEU A 28 -2.52 4.47 -11.96
C LEU A 28 -1.50 3.87 -12.93
N GLY A 29 -1.72 2.63 -13.40
CA GLY A 29 -0.82 1.93 -14.31
C GLY A 29 0.62 1.90 -13.77
N ILE A 30 1.58 2.38 -14.57
CA ILE A 30 3.00 2.51 -14.19
C ILE A 30 3.24 3.50 -13.05
N GLY A 31 2.28 4.38 -12.76
CA GLY A 31 2.31 5.35 -11.66
C GLY A 31 2.28 4.71 -10.27
N ALA A 32 2.14 3.38 -10.18
CA ALA A 32 2.31 2.64 -8.93
C ALA A 32 3.76 2.60 -8.42
N THR A 33 4.74 2.63 -9.32
CA THR A 33 6.17 2.53 -8.96
C THR A 33 6.59 3.54 -7.90
N PRO A 34 6.35 4.86 -8.04
CA PRO A 34 6.71 5.82 -7.00
C PRO A 34 5.93 5.61 -5.70
N MET A 35 4.66 5.19 -5.78
CA MET A 35 3.82 4.94 -4.60
C MET A 35 4.32 3.75 -3.78
N ILE A 36 4.85 2.73 -4.45
CA ILE A 36 5.44 1.57 -3.79
C ILE A 36 6.69 1.95 -3.00
N SER A 37 7.52 2.85 -3.52
CA SER A 37 8.65 3.38 -2.76
C SER A 37 8.19 4.08 -1.49
N ILE A 38 7.06 4.81 -1.55
CA ILE A 38 6.46 5.46 -0.37
C ILE A 38 5.92 4.42 0.60
N VAL A 39 5.24 3.37 0.13
CA VAL A 39 4.74 2.27 0.96
C VAL A 39 5.88 1.59 1.71
N LYS A 40 6.99 1.26 1.02
CA LYS A 40 8.18 0.68 1.66
C LYS A 40 8.77 1.62 2.72
N ASP A 41 8.91 2.91 2.39
CA ASP A 41 9.39 3.91 3.35
C ASP A 41 8.47 3.99 4.58
N ILE A 42 7.15 3.91 4.41
CA ILE A 42 6.20 3.90 5.53
C ILE A 42 6.45 2.70 6.44
N VAL A 43 6.55 1.48 5.89
CA VAL A 43 6.84 0.27 6.69
C VAL A 43 8.16 0.41 7.45
N SER A 44 9.21 0.86 6.76
CA SER A 44 10.54 1.01 7.37
C SER A 44 10.57 2.03 8.50
N ASN A 45 9.91 3.18 8.34
CA ASN A 45 9.85 4.20 9.39
C ASN A 45 9.02 3.74 10.59
N LEU A 46 7.94 2.98 10.36
CA LEU A 46 7.13 2.43 11.45
C LEU A 46 7.92 1.42 12.29
N LYS A 47 8.66 0.52 11.66
CA LYS A 47 9.54 -0.42 12.38
C LYS A 47 10.59 0.30 13.22
N ALA A 48 11.25 1.30 12.65
CA ALA A 48 12.24 2.09 13.39
C ALA A 48 11.64 2.81 14.61
N MET A 49 10.39 3.29 14.53
CA MET A 49 9.70 3.89 15.68
C MET A 49 9.39 2.88 16.78
N GLU A 50 9.08 1.65 16.41
CA GLU A 50 8.78 0.58 17.37
C GLU A 50 10.03 0.14 18.11
N ASP A 51 11.13 -0.06 17.38
CA ASP A 51 12.44 -0.39 17.96
C ASP A 51 12.90 0.71 18.94
N ASP A 52 12.73 2.00 18.57
CA ASP A 52 13.04 3.15 19.43
C ASP A 52 12.16 3.19 20.71
N GLU A 53 10.87 2.83 20.61
CA GLU A 53 9.94 2.81 21.74
C GLU A 53 10.26 1.66 22.72
N GLU A 54 10.69 0.50 22.22
CA GLU A 54 11.11 -0.65 23.03
C GLU A 54 12.42 -0.38 23.79
N GLU A 55 13.45 0.19 23.13
CA GLU A 55 14.73 0.52 23.77
C GLU A 55 14.61 1.63 24.85
N ALA A 56 13.71 2.60 24.64
CA ALA A 56 13.43 3.67 25.60
C ALA A 56 12.71 3.19 26.87
N GLY A 57 12.01 2.05 26.80
CA GLY A 57 11.40 1.39 27.96
C GLY A 57 12.42 0.77 28.92
N GLU A 58 13.60 0.41 28.42
CA GLU A 58 14.64 -0.30 29.16
C GLU A 58 15.80 0.59 29.64
N SER A 59 16.02 1.76 29.03
CA SER A 59 17.14 2.64 29.40
C SER A 59 16.77 4.14 29.42
N ARG A 60 16.78 4.74 30.62
CA ARG A 60 16.50 6.17 30.88
C ARG A 60 17.64 7.13 30.47
N SER A 61 18.56 6.74 29.61
CA SER A 61 19.67 7.61 29.18
C SER A 61 19.49 8.04 27.73
N GLY A 62 19.11 9.30 27.55
CA GLY A 62 18.88 9.87 26.23
C GLY A 62 20.12 9.89 25.35
N SER A 63 19.97 9.42 24.11
CA SER A 63 20.79 9.87 23.00
C SER A 63 20.02 9.70 21.69
N GLY A 64 19.84 10.81 20.96
CA GLY A 64 19.46 10.78 19.55
C GLY A 64 17.97 10.68 19.24
N ARG A 65 17.16 11.66 19.68
CA ARG A 65 15.85 11.93 19.03
C ARG A 65 16.10 12.19 17.55
N SER A 66 16.03 11.16 16.72
CA SER A 66 15.88 11.33 15.28
C SER A 66 14.61 12.16 15.12
N ASN A 67 14.78 13.41 14.69
CA ASN A 67 13.69 14.37 14.48
C ASN A 67 12.90 13.99 13.22
N ASN A 68 12.48 12.73 13.14
CA ASN A 68 11.64 12.24 12.08
C ASN A 68 10.23 12.72 12.41
N ASN A 69 9.85 13.87 11.84
CA ASN A 69 8.49 14.40 11.82
C ASN A 69 7.54 13.50 10.97
N PHE A 70 7.76 12.19 11.01
CA PHE A 70 7.00 11.17 10.33
C PHE A 70 5.79 10.85 11.20
N LYS A 71 4.61 11.18 10.69
CA LYS A 71 3.35 11.06 11.43
C LYS A 71 2.50 9.89 10.95
N THR A 72 2.81 9.31 9.80
CA THR A 72 1.95 8.32 9.16
C THR A 72 1.81 7.07 10.02
N ARG A 73 0.58 6.76 10.42
CA ARG A 73 0.19 5.57 11.20
C ARG A 73 -0.80 4.67 10.46
N ARG A 74 -1.36 5.14 9.34
CA ARG A 74 -2.23 4.35 8.46
C ARG A 74 -2.02 4.75 7.00
N ALA A 75 -1.91 3.76 6.12
CA ALA A 75 -1.85 3.97 4.68
C ALA A 75 -2.87 3.10 3.94
N TYR A 76 -3.58 3.70 3.00
CA TYR A 76 -4.43 3.02 2.04
C TYR A 76 -3.77 3.11 0.68
N PHE A 77 -3.37 2.00 0.07
CA PHE A 77 -2.79 1.99 -1.25
C PHE A 77 -3.78 1.42 -2.26
N TYR A 78 -4.25 2.27 -3.17
CA TYR A 78 -5.10 1.89 -4.29
C TYR A 78 -4.29 1.91 -5.57
N TRP A 79 -3.97 0.73 -6.08
CA TRP A 79 -3.35 0.59 -7.39
C TRP A 79 -4.41 0.19 -8.41
N VAL A 80 -4.58 1.02 -9.44
CA VAL A 80 -5.53 0.78 -10.52
C VAL A 80 -4.77 0.59 -11.83
N THR A 81 -4.93 -0.56 -12.46
CA THR A 81 -4.32 -0.88 -13.76
C THR A 81 -5.35 -1.47 -14.72
N ARG A 82 -5.08 -1.38 -16.02
CA ARG A 82 -5.83 -2.10 -17.07
C ARG A 82 -5.14 -3.41 -17.43
N GLU A 83 -3.86 -3.56 -17.15
CA GLU A 83 -3.04 -4.67 -17.62
C GLU A 83 -2.85 -5.69 -16.50
N GLN A 84 -3.41 -6.89 -16.67
CA GLN A 84 -3.24 -7.97 -15.70
C GLN A 84 -1.77 -8.40 -15.57
N GLY A 85 -1.01 -8.35 -16.67
CA GLY A 85 0.44 -8.64 -16.65
C GLY A 85 1.25 -7.68 -15.78
N SER A 86 0.74 -6.47 -15.48
CA SER A 86 1.42 -5.58 -14.55
C SER A 86 1.49 -6.15 -13.13
N PHE A 87 0.58 -7.06 -12.74
CA PHE A 87 0.62 -7.66 -11.39
C PHE A 87 1.89 -8.48 -11.15
N GLU A 88 2.47 -9.08 -12.19
CA GLU A 88 3.74 -9.82 -12.06
C GLU A 88 4.88 -8.87 -11.68
N TRP A 89 4.91 -7.68 -12.26
CA TRP A 89 5.96 -6.69 -12.03
C TRP A 89 6.07 -6.26 -10.56
N PHE A 90 4.95 -6.20 -9.83
CA PHE A 90 4.94 -5.80 -8.42
C PHE A 90 4.68 -6.95 -7.44
N LYS A 91 4.47 -8.18 -7.91
CA LYS A 91 4.12 -9.31 -7.05
C LYS A 91 5.07 -9.47 -5.86
N GLY A 92 6.37 -9.54 -6.12
CA GLY A 92 7.37 -9.70 -5.06
C GLY A 92 7.36 -8.56 -4.05
N ILE A 93 7.07 -7.33 -4.48
CA ILE A 93 7.00 -6.18 -3.57
C ILE A 93 5.69 -6.19 -2.77
N MET A 94 4.56 -6.53 -3.38
CA MET A 94 3.28 -6.64 -2.67
C MET A 94 3.37 -7.72 -1.60
N ASP A 95 4.03 -8.84 -1.93
CA ASP A 95 4.29 -9.92 -0.98
C ASP A 95 5.23 -9.45 0.13
N GLU A 96 6.36 -8.81 -0.19
CA GLU A 96 7.30 -8.25 0.79
C GLU A 96 6.61 -7.25 1.74
N VAL A 97 5.84 -6.30 1.21
CA VAL A 97 5.09 -5.33 2.03
C VAL A 97 4.07 -6.06 2.90
N ALA A 98 3.32 -7.03 2.37
CA ALA A 98 2.35 -7.79 3.14
C ALA A 98 2.99 -8.66 4.24
N GLU A 99 4.23 -9.14 4.05
CA GLU A 99 5.01 -9.85 5.06
C GLU A 99 5.57 -8.91 6.14
N MET A 100 6.03 -7.73 5.72
CA MET A 100 6.64 -6.77 6.63
C MET A 100 5.60 -6.02 7.49
N ASP A 101 4.38 -5.85 6.99
CA ASP A 101 3.29 -5.13 7.65
C ASP A 101 2.51 -6.00 8.65
N GLN A 102 3.16 -6.36 9.77
CA GLN A 102 2.58 -7.22 10.81
C GLN A 102 1.40 -6.57 11.55
N LYS A 103 1.35 -5.24 11.61
CA LYS A 103 0.29 -4.48 12.29
C LYS A 103 -0.84 -4.06 11.36
N HIS A 104 -0.82 -4.50 10.10
CA HIS A 104 -1.80 -4.16 9.08
C HIS A 104 -1.99 -2.64 8.92
N VAL A 105 -0.90 -1.89 8.96
CA VAL A 105 -0.85 -0.43 8.80
C VAL A 105 -1.11 -0.03 7.35
N ILE A 106 -0.75 -0.88 6.40
CA ILE A 106 -0.92 -0.66 4.97
C ILE A 106 -2.03 -1.57 4.45
N GLU A 107 -3.13 -0.94 4.06
CA GLU A 107 -4.24 -1.59 3.41
C GLU A 107 -4.10 -1.44 1.88
N MET A 108 -3.80 -2.55 1.19
CA MET A 108 -3.58 -2.55 -0.25
C MET A 108 -4.83 -3.03 -1.01
N HIS A 109 -5.16 -2.33 -2.08
CA HIS A 109 -6.24 -2.65 -3.00
C HIS A 109 -5.78 -2.58 -4.45
N ASN A 110 -5.69 -3.74 -5.09
CA ASN A 110 -5.34 -3.85 -6.49
C ASN A 110 -6.60 -3.88 -7.35
N TYR A 111 -6.76 -2.98 -8.31
CA TYR A 111 -7.91 -2.94 -9.22
C TYR A 111 -7.47 -3.24 -10.66
N CYS A 112 -8.02 -4.30 -11.24
CA CYS A 112 -7.89 -4.62 -12.65
C CYS A 112 -9.14 -4.16 -13.41
N THR A 113 -9.00 -3.04 -14.12
CA THR A 113 -10.12 -2.36 -14.80
C THR A 113 -10.45 -2.91 -16.18
N SER A 114 -9.63 -3.83 -16.72
CA SER A 114 -9.93 -4.53 -17.98
C SER A 114 -10.89 -5.70 -17.79
N VAL A 115 -11.09 -6.16 -16.56
CA VAL A 115 -12.05 -7.22 -16.24
C VAL A 115 -13.44 -6.59 -16.09
N TYR A 116 -14.44 -7.27 -16.67
CA TYR A 116 -15.80 -6.80 -16.93
C TYR A 116 -16.47 -6.07 -15.74
N GLU A 117 -17.34 -5.10 -16.07
CA GLU A 117 -18.03 -4.23 -15.12
C GLU A 117 -18.84 -4.97 -14.04
N GLU A 118 -19.09 -4.26 -12.94
CA GLU A 118 -19.95 -4.66 -11.83
C GLU A 118 -21.33 -5.08 -12.36
N GLY A 119 -21.67 -6.38 -12.29
CA GLY A 119 -22.96 -6.92 -12.72
C GLY A 119 -22.91 -8.06 -13.75
N ASP A 120 -21.75 -8.36 -14.35
CA ASP A 120 -21.59 -9.56 -15.19
C ASP A 120 -21.54 -10.82 -14.30
N ALA A 121 -22.37 -11.82 -14.61
CA ALA A 121 -22.37 -13.12 -13.93
C ALA A 121 -20.98 -13.78 -13.90
N ARG A 122 -20.15 -13.51 -14.92
CA ARG A 122 -18.76 -13.99 -14.97
C ARG A 122 -17.87 -13.29 -13.94
N SER A 123 -17.99 -11.97 -13.77
CA SER A 123 -17.26 -11.21 -12.74
C SER A 123 -17.67 -11.64 -11.33
N ALA A 124 -18.96 -11.92 -11.12
CA ALA A 124 -19.47 -12.43 -9.85
C ALA A 124 -18.89 -13.82 -9.52
N LEU A 125 -18.86 -14.74 -10.50
CA LEU A 125 -18.27 -16.07 -10.33
C LEU A 125 -16.77 -15.98 -10.04
N ILE A 126 -16.01 -15.17 -10.80
CA ILE A 126 -14.57 -15.00 -10.59
C ILE A 126 -14.32 -14.42 -9.19
N THR A 127 -15.10 -13.43 -8.76
CA THR A 127 -14.98 -12.81 -7.43
C THR A 127 -15.30 -13.79 -6.31
N MET A 128 -16.30 -14.66 -6.50
CA MET A 128 -16.65 -15.71 -5.55
C MET A 128 -15.52 -16.74 -5.42
N LEU A 129 -15.02 -17.26 -6.55
CA LEU A 129 -13.90 -18.21 -6.58
C LEU A 129 -12.62 -17.60 -5.98
N GLN A 130 -12.32 -16.36 -6.31
CA GLN A 130 -11.20 -15.61 -5.77
C GLN A 130 -11.31 -15.44 -4.25
N SER A 131 -12.49 -15.08 -3.74
CA SER A 131 -12.71 -14.92 -2.30
C SER A 131 -12.60 -16.25 -1.54
N LEU A 132 -13.11 -17.34 -2.12
CA LEU A 132 -12.96 -18.69 -1.57
C LEU A 132 -11.50 -19.16 -1.57
N HIS A 133 -10.77 -18.93 -2.66
CA HIS A 133 -9.36 -19.31 -2.77
C HIS A 133 -8.52 -18.52 -1.78
N LEU A 134 -8.69 -17.19 -1.73
CA LEU A 134 -7.98 -16.33 -0.78
C LEU A 134 -8.23 -16.74 0.67
N ALA A 135 -9.47 -17.07 1.03
CA ALA A 135 -9.79 -17.56 2.38
C ALA A 135 -9.14 -18.91 2.71
N LYS A 136 -8.85 -19.74 1.71
CA LYS A 136 -8.26 -21.07 1.88
C LYS A 136 -6.73 -21.07 1.83
N SER A 137 -6.13 -20.33 0.89
CA SER A 137 -4.69 -20.34 0.62
C SER A 137 -3.97 -19.10 1.11
N GLY A 138 -4.69 -18.03 1.47
CA GLY A 138 -4.11 -16.72 1.77
C GLY A 138 -3.57 -16.00 0.54
N VAL A 139 -3.76 -16.55 -0.66
CA VAL A 139 -3.24 -16.00 -1.92
C VAL A 139 -4.38 -15.69 -2.88
N ASP A 140 -4.31 -14.55 -3.52
CA ASP A 140 -5.21 -14.09 -4.55
C ASP A 140 -4.97 -14.87 -5.86
N ILE A 141 -5.99 -15.53 -6.40
CA ILE A 141 -5.84 -16.38 -7.60
C ILE A 141 -5.47 -15.59 -8.87
N VAL A 142 -5.72 -14.28 -8.88
CA VAL A 142 -5.59 -13.42 -10.06
C VAL A 142 -4.19 -12.81 -10.14
N SER A 143 -3.72 -12.23 -9.04
CA SER A 143 -2.41 -11.61 -8.92
C SER A 143 -1.34 -12.59 -8.42
N GLY A 144 -1.76 -13.68 -7.78
CA GLY A 144 -0.85 -14.61 -7.10
C GLY A 144 -0.17 -14.01 -5.87
N THR A 145 -0.67 -12.89 -5.33
CA THR A 145 -0.13 -12.19 -4.15
C THR A 145 -0.98 -12.46 -2.91
N ARG A 146 -0.50 -12.08 -1.72
CA ARG A 146 -1.33 -12.05 -0.50
C ARG A 146 -2.34 -10.90 -0.44
N VAL A 147 -2.37 -10.04 -1.46
CA VAL A 147 -3.25 -8.88 -1.54
C VAL A 147 -4.43 -9.18 -2.44
N LYS A 148 -5.64 -8.94 -1.92
CA LYS A 148 -6.86 -9.17 -2.68
C LYS A 148 -6.93 -8.24 -3.89
N SER A 149 -7.14 -8.81 -5.07
CA SER A 149 -7.47 -8.03 -6.26
C SER A 149 -8.96 -7.74 -6.35
N HIS A 150 -9.31 -6.65 -7.00
CA HIS A 150 -10.65 -6.20 -7.29
C HIS A 150 -10.76 -6.01 -8.80
N PHE A 151 -11.97 -6.18 -9.32
CA PHE A 151 -12.27 -5.98 -10.73
C PHE A 151 -13.11 -4.72 -10.92
N ALA A 152 -13.17 -4.24 -12.16
CA ALA A 152 -13.75 -2.95 -12.50
C ALA A 152 -13.04 -1.77 -11.81
N LYS A 153 -13.65 -0.58 -11.85
CA LYS A 153 -13.09 0.65 -11.28
C LYS A 153 -13.47 0.78 -9.80
N PRO A 154 -12.58 1.31 -8.94
CA PRO A 154 -12.96 1.65 -7.57
C PRO A 154 -14.07 2.69 -7.56
N ASN A 155 -15.09 2.48 -6.73
CA ASN A 155 -16.07 3.51 -6.44
C ASN A 155 -15.47 4.52 -5.44
N TRP A 156 -14.83 5.56 -5.97
CA TRP A 156 -14.12 6.56 -5.16
C TRP A 156 -15.01 7.21 -4.10
N ARG A 157 -16.30 7.44 -4.38
CA ARG A 157 -17.23 7.99 -3.39
C ARG A 157 -17.36 7.08 -2.17
N ASN A 158 -17.46 5.77 -2.39
CA ASN A 158 -17.51 4.80 -1.31
C ASN A 158 -16.16 4.68 -0.59
N VAL A 159 -15.05 4.71 -1.33
CA VAL A 159 -13.69 4.69 -0.75
C VAL A 159 -13.48 5.88 0.19
N TYR A 160 -13.70 7.10 -0.30
CA TYR A 160 -13.55 8.31 0.51
C TYR A 160 -14.50 8.31 1.72
N LYS A 161 -15.77 7.91 1.52
CA LYS A 161 -16.74 7.81 2.62
C LYS A 161 -16.28 6.81 3.69
N ARG A 162 -15.77 5.64 3.29
CA ARG A 162 -15.27 4.61 4.21
C ARG A 162 -14.07 5.12 4.99
N ILE A 163 -13.09 5.73 4.32
CA ILE A 163 -11.89 6.26 4.98
C ILE A 163 -12.26 7.38 5.97
N ALA A 164 -13.15 8.29 5.58
CA ALA A 164 -13.62 9.37 6.45
C ALA A 164 -14.36 8.85 7.70
N LEU A 165 -15.15 7.78 7.57
CA LEU A 165 -15.83 7.16 8.71
C LEU A 165 -14.89 6.40 9.64
N ASN A 166 -13.82 5.80 9.10
CA ASN A 166 -12.84 5.07 9.90
C ASN A 166 -11.86 5.98 10.66
N HIS A 167 -11.70 7.23 10.21
CA HIS A 167 -10.74 8.20 10.76
C HIS A 167 -11.44 9.53 11.04
N THR A 168 -12.36 9.52 12.00
CA THR A 168 -13.06 10.72 12.45
C THR A 168 -12.07 11.73 13.04
N ASP A 169 -12.24 13.00 12.69
CA ASP A 169 -11.40 14.13 13.15
C ASP A 169 -9.92 14.11 12.72
N SER A 170 -9.53 13.21 11.82
CA SER A 170 -8.19 13.15 11.25
C SER A 170 -8.08 13.86 9.90
N LYS A 171 -6.91 14.45 9.61
CA LYS A 171 -6.58 14.93 8.27
C LYS A 171 -5.96 13.78 7.46
N VAL A 172 -6.61 13.43 6.35
CA VAL A 172 -6.14 12.41 5.42
C VAL A 172 -5.40 13.08 4.26
N GLY A 173 -4.14 12.69 4.03
CA GLY A 173 -3.40 13.05 2.82
C GLY A 173 -3.81 12.16 1.65
N VAL A 174 -3.95 12.71 0.44
CA VAL A 174 -4.28 11.97 -0.80
C VAL A 174 -3.23 12.29 -1.86
#